data_AF-A0A1Y1QHX4-F1
#
_entry.id   AF-A0A1Y1QHX4-F1
#
_cell.length_a   1.000
_cell.length_b   1.000
_cell.length_c   1.000
_cell.angle_alpha   90.00
_cell.angle_beta   90.00
_cell.angle_gamma   90.00
#
_symmetry.space_group_name_H-M   'P 1'
#
loop_
_entity.id
_entity.type
_entity.pdbx_description
1 polymer ?
#
loop_
_entity_poly.entity_id
_entity_poly.type
_entity_poly.pdbx_seq_one_letter_code
_entity_poly.pdbx_strand_id
1 'polypeptide(L)'
;MKFLKIKRHKKRKRADGSTYAEAVFITKRAKFGDTLSEESVSTKRPVLVTGAHDSGKSRWVKRLHDAAPQIWGTKTKAKPLLLDALSPLSAWCDSPAVGEWWEQKRQEEAANDPGTARSPWKHVKQYARADALPDYCRDTGAVLFIDDAHKLTGRKLQLARQCVMSSRLFVIAASEEQRLAPNLRAAVLHRDPQIFRLDTEVAYDATNILMWAFLVACLAAGWWEAAAVLGGLKALGTGRRAARAD
;
A
#
# COMPACT_ATOMS: atom_id res chain seq x y z
N MET A 1 -11.06 -1.60 17.25
CA MET A 1 -9.94 -0.78 16.73
C MET A 1 -8.76 -1.65 16.32
N LYS A 2 -8.17 -1.38 15.16
CA LYS A 2 -7.04 -2.13 14.59
C LYS A 2 -5.88 -1.18 14.28
N PHE A 3 -4.65 -1.51 14.69
CA PHE A 3 -3.49 -0.63 14.44
C PHE A 3 -2.17 -1.39 14.35
N LEU A 4 -1.18 -0.75 13.71
CA LEU A 4 0.17 -1.26 13.58
C LEU A 4 1.03 -0.82 14.77
N LYS A 5 1.73 -1.78 15.37
CA LYS A 5 2.79 -1.54 16.36
C LYS A 5 4.10 -2.07 15.80
N ILE A 6 5.14 -1.23 15.82
CA ILE A 6 6.50 -1.65 15.49
C ILE A 6 7.25 -1.85 16.80
N LYS A 7 7.50 -3.11 17.17
CA LYS A 7 8.28 -3.46 18.36
C LYS A 7 9.76 -3.36 18.01
N ARG A 8 10.41 -2.30 18.50
CA ARG A 8 11.87 -2.12 18.37
C ARG A 8 12.56 -2.80 19.54
N HIS A 9 13.38 -3.81 19.27
CA HIS A 9 14.09 -4.53 20.31
C HIS A 9 15.44 -3.87 20.59
N LYS A 10 15.61 -3.24 21.76
CA LYS A 10 16.86 -2.56 22.14
C LYS A 10 18.04 -3.53 22.32
N LYS A 11 17.77 -4.73 22.85
CA LYS A 11 18.81 -5.74 23.16
C LYS A 11 19.06 -6.73 22.02
N ARG A 12 18.10 -6.89 21.10
CA ARG A 12 18.17 -7.88 20.02
C ARG A 12 18.80 -7.22 18.80
N LYS A 13 20.06 -7.52 18.55
CA LYS A 13 20.78 -7.12 17.33
C LYS A 13 20.78 -8.26 16.33
N ARG A 14 20.84 -7.91 15.05
CA ARG A 14 21.03 -8.86 13.96
C ARG A 14 22.49 -9.29 13.88
N ALA A 15 22.77 -10.32 13.09
CA ALA A 15 24.13 -10.82 12.86
C ALA A 15 25.07 -9.76 12.28
N ASP A 16 24.53 -8.80 11.52
CA ASP A 16 25.25 -7.64 10.98
C ASP A 16 25.36 -6.47 11.97
N GLY A 17 24.93 -6.64 13.22
CA GLY A 17 24.92 -5.61 14.26
C GLY A 17 23.77 -4.60 14.17
N SER A 18 22.95 -4.65 13.11
CA SER A 18 21.84 -3.73 12.92
C SER A 18 20.69 -3.98 13.90
N THR A 19 19.88 -2.95 14.15
CA THR A 19 18.74 -3.03 15.07
C THR A 19 17.60 -3.86 14.47
N TYR A 20 16.98 -4.69 15.32
CA TYR A 20 15.85 -5.52 14.92
C TYR A 20 14.52 -4.89 15.32
N ALA A 21 13.57 -4.85 14.38
CA ALA A 21 12.19 -4.50 14.65
C ALA A 21 11.23 -5.56 14.11
N GLU A 22 10.15 -5.76 14.84
CA GLU A 22 9.03 -6.62 14.44
C GLU A 22 7.78 -5.76 14.21
N ALA A 23 7.15 -5.93 13.06
CA ALA A 23 5.87 -5.31 12.77
C ALA A 23 4.75 -6.23 13.25
N VAL A 24 3.85 -5.68 14.06
CA VAL A 24 2.78 -6.44 14.71
C VAL A 24 1.46 -5.72 14.52
N PHE A 25 0.45 -6.47 14.11
CA PHE A 25 -0.92 -6.04 14.03
C PHE A 25 -1.64 -6.30 15.34
N ILE A 26 -2.24 -5.26 15.90
CA ILE A 26 -2.94 -5.33 17.17
C ILE A 26 -4.41 -5.01 16.95
N THR A 27 -5.26 -5.91 17.42
CA THR A 27 -6.71 -5.71 17.52
C THR A 27 -7.07 -5.45 18.97
N LYS A 28 -7.78 -4.35 19.21
CA LYS A 28 -8.33 -3.97 20.53
C LYS A 28 -9.82 -3.75 20.44
N ARG A 29 -10.52 -4.00 21.56
CA ARG A 29 -11.95 -3.67 21.69
C ARG A 29 -12.19 -2.16 21.62
N ALA A 30 -11.37 -1.37 22.33
CA ALA A 30 -11.42 0.09 22.35
C ALA A 30 -10.01 0.69 22.45
N LYS A 31 -9.87 2.01 22.24
CA LYS A 31 -8.59 2.75 22.21
C LYS A 31 -7.68 2.48 23.44
N PHE A 32 -8.28 2.27 24.60
CA PHE A 32 -7.58 1.95 25.85
C PHE A 32 -7.98 0.59 26.45
N GLY A 33 -8.68 -0.24 25.67
CA GLY A 33 -9.05 -1.58 26.11
C GLY A 33 -7.92 -2.59 25.98
N ASP A 34 -8.22 -3.80 26.44
CA ASP A 34 -7.33 -4.95 26.35
C ASP A 34 -7.07 -5.36 24.89
N THR A 35 -5.88 -5.93 24.68
CA THR A 35 -5.49 -6.51 23.39
C THR A 35 -6.26 -7.81 23.19
N LEU A 36 -7.09 -7.85 22.15
CA LEU A 36 -7.86 -9.04 21.78
C LEU A 36 -7.01 -10.01 20.97
N SER A 37 -6.25 -9.49 20.00
CA SER A 37 -5.33 -10.28 19.20
C SER A 37 -4.08 -9.50 18.86
N GLU A 38 -2.99 -10.25 18.74
CA GLU A 38 -1.69 -9.74 18.35
C GLU A 38 -1.10 -10.68 17.29
N GLU A 39 -0.99 -10.20 16.06
CA GLU A 39 -0.54 -10.99 14.90
C GLU A 39 0.74 -10.37 14.33
N SER A 40 1.82 -11.17 14.23
CA SER A 40 3.08 -10.71 13.62
C SER A 40 2.94 -10.61 12.10
N VAL A 41 3.40 -9.51 11.50
CA VAL A 41 3.51 -9.38 10.04
C VAL A 41 4.68 -10.23 9.57
N SER A 42 4.41 -11.24 8.74
CA SER A 42 5.49 -12.07 8.18
C SER A 42 6.39 -11.25 7.27
N THR A 43 7.69 -11.39 7.46
CA THR A 43 8.72 -10.75 6.62
C THR A 43 9.00 -11.50 5.32
N LYS A 44 8.36 -12.66 5.12
CA LYS A 44 8.58 -13.55 3.96
C LYS A 44 7.50 -13.43 2.88
N ARG A 45 6.34 -12.89 3.23
CA ARG A 45 5.18 -12.77 2.33
C ARG A 45 4.87 -11.29 2.09
N PRO A 46 4.37 -10.92 0.90
CA PRO A 46 3.90 -9.56 0.66
C PRO A 46 2.71 -9.20 1.56
N VAL A 47 2.39 -7.91 1.63
CA VAL A 47 1.34 -7.37 2.50
C VAL A 47 0.38 -6.51 1.68
N LEU A 48 -0.91 -6.74 1.87
CA LEU A 48 -1.98 -5.91 1.33
C LEU A 48 -2.80 -5.34 2.50
N VAL A 49 -2.78 -4.03 2.67
CA VAL A 49 -3.56 -3.32 3.68
C VAL A 49 -4.79 -2.72 3.01
N THR A 50 -5.98 -3.09 3.47
CA THR A 50 -7.24 -2.52 2.99
C THR A 50 -7.99 -1.82 4.10
N GLY A 51 -8.96 -0.98 3.75
CA GLY A 51 -9.79 -0.25 4.71
C GLY A 51 -10.37 1.01 4.08
N ALA A 52 -11.50 1.51 4.59
CA ALA A 52 -12.11 2.71 4.04
C ALA A 52 -11.24 3.97 4.25
N HIS A 53 -11.70 5.11 3.74
CA HIS A 53 -10.98 6.38 3.86
C HIS A 53 -10.73 6.73 5.33
N ASP A 54 -9.60 7.39 5.58
CA ASP A 54 -9.13 7.77 6.92
C ASP A 54 -8.91 6.63 7.95
N SER A 55 -8.91 5.37 7.51
CA SER A 55 -8.62 4.23 8.39
C SER A 55 -7.15 4.12 8.85
N GLY A 56 -6.28 5.01 8.37
CA GLY A 56 -4.86 5.04 8.70
C GLY A 56 -3.94 4.21 7.80
N LYS A 57 -4.39 3.78 6.61
CA LYS A 57 -3.59 3.01 5.63
C LYS A 57 -2.27 3.69 5.25
N SER A 58 -2.33 4.96 4.85
CA SER A 58 -1.14 5.73 4.49
C SER A 58 -0.16 5.85 5.65
N ARG A 59 -0.68 6.06 6.87
CA ARG A 59 0.14 6.09 8.09
C ARG A 59 0.83 4.75 8.34
N TRP A 60 0.15 3.64 8.06
CA TRP A 60 0.74 2.31 8.16
C TRP A 60 1.85 2.09 7.13
N VAL A 61 1.59 2.37 5.86
CA VAL A 61 2.58 2.25 4.77
C VAL A 61 3.82 3.07 5.10
N LYS A 62 3.65 4.34 5.49
CA LYS A 62 4.76 5.22 5.88
C LYS A 62 5.56 4.67 7.05
N ARG A 63 4.89 4.21 8.13
CA ARG A 63 5.58 3.63 9.29
C ARG A 63 6.34 2.36 8.95
N LEU A 64 5.80 1.50 8.08
CA LEU A 64 6.48 0.29 7.62
C LEU A 64 7.66 0.64 6.71
N HIS A 65 7.51 1.63 5.83
CA HIS A 65 8.58 2.15 4.98
C HIS A 65 9.74 2.69 5.82
N ASP A 66 9.46 3.56 6.78
CA ASP A 66 10.49 4.17 7.64
C ASP A 66 11.23 3.13 8.51
N ALA A 67 10.52 2.06 8.90
CA ALA A 67 11.10 0.95 9.65
C ALA A 67 11.61 -0.19 8.77
N ALA A 68 11.53 -0.09 7.44
CA ALA A 68 11.82 -1.20 6.55
C ALA A 68 13.25 -1.75 6.71
N PRO A 69 14.31 -0.92 6.88
CA PRO A 69 15.65 -1.43 7.15
C PRO A 69 15.71 -2.29 8.44
N GLN A 70 14.93 -1.94 9.46
CA GLN A 70 14.88 -2.64 10.75
C GLN A 70 14.03 -3.92 10.72
N ILE A 71 13.04 -3.98 9.81
CA ILE A 71 12.13 -5.13 9.65
C ILE A 71 12.69 -6.14 8.63
N TRP A 72 13.11 -5.67 7.45
CA TRP A 72 13.55 -6.50 6.32
C TRP A 72 15.05 -6.44 6.00
N GLY A 73 15.85 -5.66 6.74
CA GLY A 73 17.29 -5.52 6.44
C GLY A 73 18.13 -6.81 6.39
N THR A 74 17.67 -7.95 6.94
CA THR A 74 18.34 -9.25 6.72
C THR A 74 18.05 -9.86 5.34
N LYS A 75 16.97 -9.44 4.70
CA LYS A 75 16.53 -9.91 3.37
C LYS A 75 16.98 -9.00 2.25
N THR A 76 16.99 -7.69 2.50
CA THR A 76 17.43 -6.69 1.53
C THR A 76 18.14 -5.55 2.24
N LYS A 77 19.33 -5.21 1.74
CA LYS A 77 20.11 -4.05 2.22
C LYS A 77 19.77 -2.78 1.44
N ALA A 78 19.00 -2.90 0.37
CA ALA A 78 18.62 -1.79 -0.48
C ALA A 78 17.62 -0.87 0.23
N LYS A 79 17.66 0.41 -0.14
CA LYS A 79 16.69 1.39 0.37
C LYS A 79 15.29 1.02 -0.19
N PRO A 80 14.24 1.04 0.64
CA PRO A 80 12.88 0.76 0.18
C PRO A 80 12.43 1.81 -0.85
N LEU A 81 11.52 1.41 -1.75
CA LEU A 81 10.93 2.31 -2.74
C LEU A 81 9.47 2.58 -2.37
N LEU A 82 9.07 3.86 -2.31
CA LEU A 82 7.69 4.28 -2.03
C LEU A 82 7.06 4.92 -3.27
N LEU A 83 5.97 4.34 -3.74
CA LEU A 83 5.15 4.83 -4.84
C LEU A 83 3.81 5.30 -4.28
N ASP A 84 3.69 6.61 -4.04
CA ASP A 84 2.41 7.22 -3.68
C ASP A 84 1.60 7.54 -4.94
N ALA A 85 0.39 6.99 -5.05
CA ALA A 85 -0.49 7.20 -6.20
C ALA A 85 -0.86 8.68 -6.42
N LEU A 86 -0.96 9.46 -5.33
CA LEU A 86 -1.32 10.88 -5.38
C LEU A 86 -0.16 11.76 -5.84
N SER A 87 1.07 11.41 -5.45
CA SER A 87 2.29 12.12 -5.86
C SER A 87 2.56 12.01 -7.37
N PRO A 88 3.07 13.06 -8.04
CA PRO A 88 3.38 13.02 -9.48
C PRO A 88 4.46 11.97 -9.79
N LEU A 89 4.51 11.51 -11.05
CA LEU A 89 5.46 10.45 -11.45
C LEU A 89 6.94 10.88 -11.30
N SER A 90 7.24 12.18 -11.42
CA SER A 90 8.57 12.72 -11.11
C SER A 90 9.01 12.38 -9.69
N ALA A 91 8.12 12.52 -8.71
CA ALA A 91 8.44 12.25 -7.30
C ALA A 91 8.84 10.78 -7.06
N TRP A 92 8.35 9.84 -7.87
CA TRP A 92 8.79 8.44 -7.81
C TRP A 92 10.23 8.28 -8.31
N CYS A 93 10.58 9.03 -9.36
CA CYS A 93 11.88 8.96 -10.03
C CYS A 93 12.98 9.71 -9.27
N ASP A 94 12.62 10.76 -8.52
CA ASP A 94 13.57 11.62 -7.82
C ASP A 94 14.07 11.02 -6.49
N SER A 95 13.76 9.75 -6.22
CA SER A 95 14.33 9.00 -5.09
C SER A 95 15.85 8.90 -5.22
N PRO A 96 16.64 9.38 -4.23
CA PRO A 96 18.10 9.29 -4.27
C PRO A 96 18.61 7.86 -4.42
N ALA A 97 17.88 6.89 -3.88
CA ALA A 97 18.26 5.47 -3.91
C ALA A 97 18.40 4.92 -5.34
N VAL A 98 17.52 5.35 -6.25
CA VAL A 98 17.52 4.88 -7.64
C VAL A 98 18.67 5.53 -8.41
N GLY A 99 18.92 6.82 -8.16
CA GLY A 99 20.05 7.54 -8.76
C GLY A 99 21.41 7.00 -8.31
N GLU A 100 21.57 6.69 -7.01
CA GLU A 100 22.79 6.07 -6.46
C GLU A 100 23.04 4.69 -7.10
N TRP A 101 22.01 3.85 -7.20
CA TRP A 101 22.12 2.54 -7.85
C TRP A 101 22.44 2.65 -9.34
N TRP A 102 21.81 3.59 -10.04
CA TRP A 102 22.05 3.82 -11.47
C TRP A 102 23.51 4.18 -11.73
N GLU A 103 24.07 5.07 -10.91
CA GLU A 103 25.45 5.50 -11.07
C GLU A 103 26.44 4.39 -10.72
N GLN A 104 26.16 3.57 -9.70
CA GLN A 104 26.94 2.37 -9.38
C GLN A 104 26.96 1.40 -10.57
N LYS A 105 25.79 1.11 -11.16
CA LYS A 105 25.69 0.26 -12.36
C LYS A 105 26.45 0.83 -13.54
N ARG A 106 26.38 2.14 -13.75
CA ARG A 106 27.15 2.82 -14.79
C ARG A 106 28.65 2.63 -14.62
N GLN A 107 29.16 2.75 -13.38
CA GLN A 107 30.59 2.55 -13.09
C GLN A 107 31.03 1.10 -13.31
N GLU A 108 30.20 0.13 -12.91
CA GLU A 108 30.43 -1.29 -13.19
C GLU A 108 30.48 -1.57 -14.69
N GLU A 109 29.53 -1.04 -15.46
CA GLU A 109 29.48 -1.21 -16.91
C GLU A 109 30.67 -0.52 -17.60
N ALA A 110 31.02 0.70 -17.21
CA ALA A 110 32.17 1.42 -17.77
C ALA A 110 33.51 0.75 -17.47
N ALA A 111 33.63 0.03 -16.35
CA ALA A 111 34.81 -0.75 -16.02
C ALA A 111 34.95 -2.01 -16.89
N ASN A 112 33.83 -2.59 -17.34
CA ASN A 112 33.84 -3.78 -18.20
C ASN A 112 33.92 -3.43 -19.69
N ASP A 113 33.13 -2.47 -20.14
CA ASP A 113 33.10 -1.98 -21.52
C ASP A 113 32.68 -0.49 -21.55
N PRO A 114 33.65 0.43 -21.78
CA PRO A 114 33.38 1.86 -21.84
C PRO A 114 32.38 2.28 -22.94
N GLY A 115 32.23 1.49 -24.00
CA GLY A 115 31.39 1.82 -25.16
C GLY A 115 29.89 1.58 -24.94
N THR A 116 29.53 0.69 -24.01
CA THR A 116 28.14 0.30 -23.73
C THR A 116 27.59 0.84 -22.40
N ALA A 117 28.40 1.59 -21.65
CA ALA A 117 28.02 2.13 -20.36
C ALA A 117 26.81 3.09 -20.46
N ARG A 118 25.88 2.98 -19.49
CA ARG A 118 24.73 3.87 -19.39
C ARG A 118 25.11 5.35 -19.32
N SER A 119 24.19 6.20 -19.76
CA SER A 119 24.32 7.65 -19.57
C SER A 119 24.23 8.03 -18.08
N PRO A 120 24.92 9.10 -17.62
CA PRO A 120 24.83 9.57 -16.24
C PRO A 120 23.40 9.94 -15.86
N TRP A 121 22.98 9.63 -14.62
CA TRP A 121 21.58 9.81 -14.16
C TRP A 121 21.02 11.22 -14.41
N LYS A 122 21.86 12.25 -14.23
CA LYS A 122 21.51 13.66 -14.46
C LYS A 122 21.02 13.94 -15.89
N HIS A 123 21.53 13.20 -16.89
CA HIS A 123 21.18 13.37 -18.29
C HIS A 123 20.08 12.39 -18.76
N VAL A 124 19.67 11.44 -17.93
CA VAL A 124 18.60 10.50 -18.25
C VAL A 124 17.27 11.26 -18.32
N LYS A 125 16.57 11.10 -19.45
CA LYS A 125 15.23 11.67 -19.67
C LYS A 125 14.22 11.10 -18.67
N GLN A 126 13.23 11.89 -18.29
CA GLN A 126 12.28 11.52 -17.23
C GLN A 126 11.54 10.20 -17.46
N TYR A 127 11.14 9.88 -18.71
CA TYR A 127 10.46 8.61 -18.98
C TYR A 127 11.39 7.40 -18.72
N ALA A 128 12.66 7.51 -19.09
CA ALA A 128 13.65 6.45 -18.89
C ALA A 128 14.00 6.28 -17.41
N ARG A 129 13.96 7.37 -16.62
CA ARG A 129 14.05 7.29 -15.14
C ARG A 129 12.90 6.49 -14.55
N ALA A 130 11.70 6.66 -15.09
CA ALA A 130 10.53 5.91 -14.64
C ALA A 130 10.64 4.42 -14.99
N ASP A 131 11.17 4.11 -16.18
CA ASP A 131 11.46 2.73 -16.61
C ASP A 131 12.59 2.06 -15.83
N ALA A 132 13.43 2.83 -15.12
CA ALA A 132 14.46 2.28 -14.24
C ALA A 132 13.92 1.77 -12.89
N LEU A 133 12.71 2.18 -12.47
CA LEU A 133 12.14 1.79 -11.17
C LEU A 133 11.91 0.26 -11.03
N PRO A 134 11.34 -0.44 -12.03
CA PRO A 134 11.19 -1.89 -11.96
C PRO A 134 12.54 -2.63 -11.97
N ASP A 135 13.54 -2.11 -12.69
CA ASP A 135 14.88 -2.71 -12.75
C ASP A 135 15.62 -2.53 -11.42
N TYR A 136 15.51 -1.37 -10.77
CA TYR A 136 15.98 -1.16 -9.41
C TYR A 136 15.39 -2.20 -8.45
N CYS A 137 14.07 -2.44 -8.51
CA CYS A 137 13.40 -3.43 -7.66
C CYS A 137 13.91 -4.86 -7.91
N ARG A 138 14.19 -5.21 -9.17
CA ARG A 138 14.66 -6.53 -9.58
C ARG A 138 16.08 -6.79 -9.07
N ASP A 139 16.99 -5.85 -9.33
CA ASP A 139 18.42 -6.03 -9.06
C ASP A 139 18.75 -5.96 -7.57
N THR A 140 18.08 -5.05 -6.86
CA THR A 140 18.39 -4.78 -5.46
C THR A 140 17.53 -5.60 -4.48
N GLY A 141 16.40 -6.13 -4.95
CA GLY A 141 15.41 -6.78 -4.11
C GLY A 141 14.82 -5.83 -3.05
N ALA A 142 14.82 -4.53 -3.30
CA ALA A 142 14.22 -3.54 -2.41
C ALA A 142 12.74 -3.86 -2.11
N VAL A 143 12.31 -3.55 -0.88
CA VAL A 143 10.89 -3.66 -0.52
C VAL A 143 10.12 -2.54 -1.18
N LEU A 144 9.09 -2.90 -1.96
CA LEU A 144 8.23 -1.95 -2.65
C LEU A 144 7.04 -1.55 -1.77
N PHE A 145 6.80 -0.26 -1.63
CA PHE A 145 5.64 0.30 -0.94
C PHE A 145 4.77 1.02 -1.96
N ILE A 146 3.47 0.74 -1.97
CA ILE A 146 2.51 1.47 -2.80
C ILE A 146 1.40 1.98 -1.90
N ASP A 147 1.22 3.30 -1.88
CA ASP A 147 0.09 3.92 -1.17
C ASP A 147 -1.03 4.29 -2.14
N ASP A 148 -2.26 4.25 -1.64
CA ASP A 148 -3.48 4.55 -2.41
C ASP A 148 -3.56 3.84 -3.78
N ALA A 149 -3.20 2.56 -3.85
CA ALA A 149 -3.09 1.80 -5.09
C ALA A 149 -4.39 1.71 -5.92
N HIS A 150 -5.54 1.95 -5.30
CA HIS A 150 -6.84 2.04 -5.96
C HIS A 150 -7.01 3.33 -6.82
N LYS A 151 -6.16 4.33 -6.62
CA LYS A 151 -6.10 5.57 -7.40
C LYS A 151 -5.11 5.51 -8.57
N LEU A 152 -4.37 4.40 -8.71
CA LEU A 152 -3.42 4.23 -9.80
C LEU A 152 -4.12 4.02 -11.15
N THR A 153 -3.81 4.88 -12.11
CA THR A 153 -4.33 4.80 -13.48
C THR A 153 -3.23 5.08 -14.52
N GLY A 154 -3.50 4.76 -15.79
CA GLY A 154 -2.61 5.07 -16.92
C GLY A 154 -1.17 4.57 -16.77
N ARG A 155 -0.20 5.46 -17.05
CA ARG A 155 1.24 5.13 -17.01
C ARG A 155 1.75 4.76 -15.62
N LYS A 156 1.26 5.43 -14.56
CA LYS A 156 1.61 5.10 -13.17
C LYS A 156 1.20 3.67 -12.82
N LEU A 157 0.01 3.25 -13.26
CA LEU A 157 -0.47 1.88 -13.05
C LEU A 157 0.41 0.84 -13.76
N GLN A 158 0.82 1.11 -15.00
CA GLN A 158 1.69 0.22 -15.75
C GLN A 158 3.05 0.04 -15.05
N LEU A 159 3.67 1.14 -14.62
CA LEU A 159 4.95 1.13 -13.91
C LEU A 159 4.85 0.48 -12.54
N ALA A 160 3.81 0.80 -11.76
CA ALA A 160 3.55 0.17 -10.46
C ALA A 160 3.38 -1.34 -10.61
N ARG A 161 2.64 -1.81 -11.63
CA ARG A 161 2.51 -3.24 -11.94
C ARG A 161 3.87 -3.87 -12.25
N GLN A 162 4.70 -3.24 -13.09
CA GLN A 162 6.04 -3.75 -13.40
C GLN A 162 6.91 -3.83 -12.14
N CYS A 163 6.86 -2.82 -11.26
CA CYS A 163 7.55 -2.85 -9.98
C CYS A 163 7.06 -3.99 -9.08
N VAL A 164 5.75 -4.24 -9.00
CA VAL A 164 5.18 -5.38 -8.24
C VAL A 164 5.66 -6.72 -8.81
N MET A 165 5.73 -6.85 -10.13
CA MET A 165 6.21 -8.07 -10.77
C MET A 165 7.71 -8.32 -10.57
N SER A 166 8.52 -7.24 -10.54
CA SER A 166 9.97 -7.30 -10.32
C SER A 166 10.35 -7.44 -8.84
N SER A 167 9.52 -6.95 -7.92
CA SER A 167 9.82 -6.97 -6.48
C SER A 167 9.49 -8.33 -5.85
N ARG A 168 10.34 -8.74 -4.90
CA ARG A 168 10.11 -9.98 -4.12
C ARG A 168 9.13 -9.76 -2.96
N LEU A 169 9.19 -8.59 -2.34
CA LEU A 169 8.39 -8.20 -1.20
C LEU A 169 7.78 -6.83 -1.48
N PHE A 170 6.48 -6.71 -1.23
CA PHE A 170 5.77 -5.45 -1.36
C PHE A 170 4.75 -5.25 -0.23
N VAL A 171 4.44 -4.00 0.04
CA VAL A 171 3.38 -3.55 0.95
C VAL A 171 2.50 -2.58 0.18
N ILE A 172 1.24 -2.95 -0.04
CA ILE A 172 0.30 -2.17 -0.83
C ILE A 172 -0.86 -1.73 0.05
N ALA A 173 -1.23 -0.46 0.01
CA ALA A 173 -2.46 0.05 0.58
C ALA A 173 -3.51 0.33 -0.49
N ALA A 174 -4.74 -0.12 -0.25
CA ALA A 174 -5.89 0.18 -1.11
C ALA A 174 -7.15 0.37 -0.26
N SER A 175 -8.21 0.97 -0.81
CA SER A 175 -9.49 1.04 -0.10
C SER A 175 -10.10 -0.36 0.08
N GLU A 176 -10.21 -1.09 -1.02
CA GLU A 176 -10.66 -2.48 -1.05
C GLU A 176 -9.85 -3.27 -2.07
N GLU A 177 -9.74 -4.59 -1.88
CA GLU A 177 -9.08 -5.50 -2.82
C GLU A 177 -9.71 -5.42 -4.22
N GLN A 178 -11.04 -5.24 -4.27
CA GLN A 178 -11.81 -5.17 -5.52
C GLN A 178 -11.60 -3.86 -6.29
N ARG A 179 -11.19 -2.78 -5.60
CA ARG A 179 -10.92 -1.46 -6.21
C ARG A 179 -9.53 -1.35 -6.83
N LEU A 180 -8.66 -2.34 -6.63
CA LEU A 180 -7.42 -2.44 -7.40
C LEU A 180 -7.73 -2.69 -8.88
N ALA A 181 -6.99 -1.99 -9.76
CA ALA A 181 -7.11 -2.22 -11.19
C ALA A 181 -6.87 -3.71 -11.53
N PRO A 182 -7.64 -4.34 -12.44
CA PRO A 182 -7.63 -5.79 -12.64
C PRO A 182 -6.23 -6.39 -12.85
N ASN A 183 -5.40 -5.73 -13.66
CA ASN A 183 -4.06 -6.20 -13.99
C ASN A 183 -3.09 -6.12 -12.80
N LEU A 184 -3.23 -5.09 -11.96
CA LEU A 184 -2.44 -4.95 -10.73
C LEU A 184 -2.95 -5.95 -9.69
N ARG A 185 -4.27 -6.07 -9.54
CA ARG A 185 -4.90 -7.02 -8.62
C ARG A 185 -4.46 -8.45 -8.89
N ALA A 186 -4.44 -8.88 -10.16
CA ALA A 186 -3.96 -10.21 -10.53
C ALA A 186 -2.50 -10.42 -10.13
N ALA A 187 -1.61 -9.45 -10.42
CA ALA A 187 -0.20 -9.51 -10.05
C ALA A 187 0.01 -9.59 -8.53
N VAL A 188 -0.79 -8.84 -7.76
CA VAL A 188 -0.73 -8.80 -6.30
C VAL A 188 -1.24 -10.10 -5.69
N LEU A 189 -2.45 -10.54 -6.06
CA LEU A 189 -3.09 -11.71 -5.44
C LEU A 189 -2.42 -13.03 -5.83
N HIS A 190 -1.81 -13.11 -7.01
CA HIS A 190 -1.04 -14.30 -7.41
C HIS A 190 0.15 -14.58 -6.49
N ARG A 191 0.63 -13.58 -5.74
CA ARG A 191 1.73 -13.70 -4.78
C ARG A 191 1.26 -14.06 -3.35
N ASP A 192 -0.02 -14.39 -3.18
CA ASP A 192 -0.64 -14.76 -1.90
C ASP A 192 -0.25 -13.80 -0.74
N PRO A 193 -0.60 -12.50 -0.87
CA PRO A 193 -0.23 -11.50 0.12
C PRO A 193 -0.98 -11.72 1.43
N GLN A 194 -0.36 -11.32 2.54
CA GLN A 194 -1.03 -11.22 3.83
C GLN A 194 -1.99 -10.02 3.79
N ILE A 195 -3.28 -10.27 3.95
CA ILE A 195 -4.30 -9.23 3.84
C ILE A 195 -4.71 -8.74 5.24
N PHE A 196 -4.50 -7.45 5.51
CA PHE A 196 -4.95 -6.80 6.74
C PHE A 196 -6.06 -5.80 6.43
N ARG A 197 -7.25 -6.06 6.97
CA ARG A 197 -8.43 -5.20 6.79
C ARG A 197 -8.58 -4.28 7.99
N LEU A 198 -8.30 -2.99 7.80
CA LEU A 198 -8.51 -1.93 8.78
C LEU A 198 -10.00 -1.57 8.83
N ASP A 199 -10.57 -1.69 10.02
CA ASP A 199 -11.94 -1.25 10.25
C ASP A 199 -11.97 0.27 10.32
N THR A 200 -13.08 0.86 9.86
CA THR A 200 -13.32 2.30 9.97
C THR A 200 -14.40 2.55 10.99
N GLU A 201 -14.14 3.43 11.95
CA GLU A 201 -15.18 4.03 12.81
C GLU A 201 -15.90 5.19 12.10
N VAL A 202 -15.80 5.28 10.77
CA VAL A 202 -16.45 6.37 10.02
C VAL A 202 -17.94 6.06 9.93
N ALA A 203 -18.76 7.11 10.14
CA ALA A 203 -20.21 7.11 10.23
C ALA A 203 -20.98 6.53 9.01
N TYR A 204 -20.32 5.91 8.02
CA TYR A 204 -21.00 5.23 6.91
C TYR A 204 -21.92 4.11 7.41
N ASP A 205 -21.52 3.38 8.45
CA ASP A 205 -22.38 2.36 9.06
C ASP A 205 -23.55 3.01 9.82
N ALA A 206 -23.29 4.13 10.50
CA ALA A 206 -24.34 4.90 11.17
C ALA A 206 -25.34 5.50 10.17
N THR A 207 -24.90 6.02 9.03
CA THR A 207 -25.79 6.52 7.96
C THR A 207 -26.60 5.38 7.36
N ASN A 208 -26.02 4.19 7.19
CA ASN A 208 -26.75 3.02 6.71
C ASN A 208 -27.84 2.58 7.71
N ILE A 209 -27.52 2.57 9.01
CA ILE A 209 -28.46 2.29 10.10
C ILE A 209 -29.53 3.38 10.17
N LEU A 210 -29.17 4.65 10.10
CA LEU A 210 -30.08 5.80 10.08
C LEU A 210 -31.03 5.72 8.89
N MET A 211 -30.52 5.39 7.69
CA MET A 211 -31.35 5.21 6.50
C MET A 211 -32.33 4.05 6.64
N TRP A 212 -31.93 2.95 7.29
CA TRP A 212 -32.86 1.86 7.64
C TRP A 212 -33.89 2.30 8.68
N ALA A 213 -33.48 3.06 9.70
CA ALA A 213 -34.38 3.60 10.71
C ALA A 213 -35.42 4.55 10.10
N PHE A 214 -35.03 5.44 9.18
CA PHE A 214 -35.96 6.30 8.43
C PHE A 214 -36.91 5.48 7.56
N LEU A 215 -36.41 4.45 6.86
CA LEU A 215 -37.25 3.56 6.06
C LEU A 215 -38.32 2.87 6.91
N VAL A 216 -37.93 2.33 8.07
CA VAL A 216 -38.85 1.67 9.01
C VAL A 216 -39.83 2.69 9.60
N ALA A 217 -39.38 3.90 9.94
CA ALA A 217 -40.24 4.96 10.44
C ALA A 217 -41.28 5.42 9.40
N CYS A 218 -40.89 5.59 8.13
CA CYS A 218 -41.81 5.93 7.04
C CYS A 218 -42.84 4.82 6.80
N LEU A 219 -42.43 3.54 6.85
CA LEU A 219 -43.35 2.41 6.73
C LEU A 219 -44.33 2.36 7.91
N ALA A 220 -43.85 2.58 9.15
CA ALA A 220 -44.68 2.60 10.35
C ALA A 220 -45.67 3.77 10.36
N ALA A 221 -45.31 4.92 9.79
CA ALA A 221 -46.18 6.09 9.62
C ALA A 221 -47.16 5.96 8.44
N GLY A 222 -47.11 4.86 7.67
CA GLY A 222 -47.96 4.64 6.50
C GLY A 222 -47.57 5.45 5.25
N TRP A 223 -46.35 6.01 5.22
CA TRP A 223 -45.83 6.77 4.07
C TRP A 223 -45.12 5.85 3.08
N TRP A 224 -45.92 5.00 2.41
CA TRP A 224 -45.42 3.96 1.51
C TRP A 224 -44.63 4.53 0.31
N GLU A 225 -45.02 5.69 -0.21
CA GLU A 225 -44.33 6.36 -1.32
C GLU A 225 -42.93 6.84 -0.93
N ALA A 226 -42.81 7.50 0.24
CA ALA A 226 -41.52 7.97 0.75
C ALA A 226 -40.58 6.78 1.07
N ALA A 227 -41.12 5.70 1.64
CA ALA A 227 -40.36 4.48 1.89
C ALA A 227 -39.87 3.83 0.58
N ALA A 228 -40.69 3.79 -0.47
CA ALA A 228 -40.29 3.26 -1.77
C ALA A 228 -39.16 4.08 -2.41
N VAL A 229 -39.24 5.42 -2.34
CA VAL A 229 -38.19 6.32 -2.85
C VAL A 229 -36.89 6.15 -2.07
N LEU A 230 -36.95 6.14 -0.73
CA LEU A 230 -35.77 5.96 0.12
C LEU A 230 -35.13 4.57 -0.07
N GLY A 231 -35.95 3.53 -0.22
CA GLY A 231 -35.50 2.16 -0.55
C GLY A 231 -34.82 2.08 -1.91
N GLY A 232 -35.39 2.72 -2.94
CA GLY A 232 -34.80 2.79 -4.28
C GLY A 232 -33.45 3.51 -4.29
N LEU A 233 -33.35 4.68 -3.66
CA LEU A 233 -32.10 5.44 -3.55
C LEU A 233 -31.03 4.63 -2.80
N LYS A 234 -31.41 3.95 -1.72
CA LYS A 234 -30.50 3.09 -0.96
C LYS A 234 -30.00 1.90 -1.76
N ALA A 235 -30.87 1.24 -2.52
CA ALA A 235 -30.49 0.11 -3.39
C ALA A 235 -29.49 0.54 -4.48
N LEU A 236 -29.67 1.74 -5.05
CA LEU A 236 -28.75 2.31 -6.03
C LEU A 236 -27.40 2.71 -5.43
N GLY A 237 -27.38 3.25 -4.21
CA GLY A 237 -26.16 3.68 -3.52
C GLY A 237 -25.31 2.55 -2.92
N THR A 238 -25.87 1.35 -2.76
CA THR A 238 -25.20 0.21 -2.10
C THR A 238 -24.66 -0.85 -3.06
N GLY A 239 -24.88 -0.68 -4.37
CA GLY A 239 -24.41 -1.61 -5.40
C GLY A 239 -22.89 -1.77 -5.47
N ARG A 240 -22.43 -2.92 -5.98
CA ARG A 240 -20.99 -3.26 -6.17
C ARG A 240 -20.23 -2.28 -7.09
N ARG A 241 -20.95 -1.46 -7.84
CA ARG A 241 -20.44 -0.42 -8.75
C ARG A 241 -20.88 1.00 -8.35
N ALA A 242 -21.51 1.17 -7.19
CA ALA A 242 -21.93 2.49 -6.74
C ALA A 242 -20.70 3.40 -6.60
N ALA A 243 -20.80 4.61 -7.14
CA ALA A 243 -19.80 5.65 -6.95
C ALA A 243 -19.81 6.03 -5.47
N ARG A 244 -18.87 5.47 -4.70
CA ARG A 244 -18.62 5.93 -3.34
C ARG A 244 -17.77 7.19 -3.45
N ALA A 245 -18.17 8.25 -2.74
CA ALA A 245 -17.35 9.45 -2.62
C ALA A 245 -15.96 9.05 -2.12
N ASP A 246 -14.92 9.51 -2.82
CA ASP A 246 -13.52 9.27 -2.49
C ASP A 246 -12.97 10.29 -1.48
#